data_AF-A0A108T3N6-F1
#
_entry.id   AF-A0A108T3N6-F1
#
_cell.length_a   1.000
_cell.length_b   1.000
_cell.length_c   1.000
_cell.angle_alpha   90.00
_cell.angle_beta   90.00
_cell.angle_gamma   90.00
#
_symmetry.space_group_name_H-M   'P 1'
#
loop_
_entity.id
_entity.type
_entity.pdbx_description
1 polymer ?
#
loop_
_entity_poly.entity_id
_entity_poly.type
_entity_poly.pdbx_seq_one_letter_code
_entity_poly.pdbx_strand_id
1 'polypeptide(L)'
;MKLSDLKRDDKGIITKVLGRGPFRKRIIEMGFVQGQEVEAVRSAPLGDPVYYKVMGYNVSLSKSDAELVEVVSMNEYQHEYGTITDTESQVNTLTTLSHEDFIRFAKDRGKTINIALVGNPNCGKTSMFNFASGAYEHVGNYSGVTVDAKEEVFTQDEYTFKIIDLPGTYSLSTYILEELYVRKYLKED
;
A
#
# COMPACT_ATOMS: atom_id res chain seq x y z
N MET A 1 -4.64 -0.04 4.42
CA MET A 1 -4.49 -1.23 5.30
C MET A 1 -4.50 -2.54 4.52
N LYS A 2 -4.26 -3.70 5.17
CA LYS A 2 -4.53 -5.02 4.55
C LYS A 2 -5.98 -5.43 4.78
N LEU A 3 -6.51 -6.32 3.93
CA LEU A 3 -7.86 -6.85 4.04
C LEU A 3 -8.06 -7.66 5.33
N SER A 4 -6.99 -8.29 5.83
CA SER A 4 -6.97 -8.99 7.13
C SER A 4 -7.26 -8.07 8.31
N ASP A 5 -7.02 -6.77 8.17
CA ASP A 5 -7.16 -5.78 9.24
C ASP A 5 -8.55 -5.14 9.27
N LEU A 6 -9.40 -5.43 8.27
CA LEU A 6 -10.74 -4.87 8.16
C LEU A 6 -11.63 -5.40 9.29
N LYS A 7 -12.24 -4.50 10.06
CA LYS A 7 -13.08 -4.90 11.19
C LYS A 7 -14.40 -5.49 10.70
N ARG A 8 -15.05 -6.23 11.60
CA ARG A 8 -16.35 -6.80 11.33
C ARG A 8 -17.37 -5.73 10.94
N ASP A 9 -18.14 -6.02 9.91
CA ASP A 9 -19.16 -5.18 9.28
C ASP A 9 -18.60 -3.88 8.66
N ASP A 10 -17.27 -3.69 8.65
CA ASP A 10 -16.62 -2.61 7.91
C ASP A 10 -16.52 -2.97 6.42
N LYS A 11 -16.57 -1.92 5.61
CA LYS A 11 -16.35 -1.97 4.17
C LYS A 11 -15.02 -1.36 3.78
N GLY A 12 -14.43 -1.90 2.73
CA GLY A 12 -13.27 -1.34 2.08
C GLY A 12 -13.34 -1.48 0.57
N ILE A 13 -12.56 -0.65 -0.12
CA ILE A 13 -12.35 -0.75 -1.57
C ILE A 13 -10.99 -1.38 -1.79
N ILE A 14 -10.96 -2.44 -2.60
CA ILE A 14 -9.73 -3.15 -2.94
C ILE A 14 -8.85 -2.25 -3.82
N THR A 15 -7.63 -1.98 -3.37
CA THR A 15 -6.68 -1.15 -4.11
C THR A 15 -5.65 -2.00 -4.84
N LYS A 16 -5.23 -3.13 -4.25
CA LYS A 16 -4.17 -3.98 -4.83
C LYS A 16 -4.29 -5.44 -4.36
N VAL A 17 -3.83 -6.36 -5.21
CA VAL A 17 -3.62 -7.76 -4.85
C VAL A 17 -2.13 -8.07 -4.98
N LEU A 18 -1.45 -8.16 -3.85
CA LEU A 18 -0.03 -8.45 -3.69
C LEU A 18 0.19 -9.96 -3.81
N GLY A 19 0.24 -10.46 -5.03
CA GLY A 19 0.45 -11.89 -5.26
C GLY A 19 0.95 -12.16 -6.66
N ARG A 20 1.52 -13.34 -6.89
CA ARG A 20 2.04 -13.73 -8.20
C ARG A 20 1.46 -15.07 -8.66
N GLY A 21 1.45 -15.28 -9.97
CA GLY A 21 1.10 -16.55 -10.58
C GLY A 21 -0.30 -17.06 -10.23
N PRO A 22 -0.46 -18.37 -9.91
CA PRO A 22 -1.76 -19.00 -9.70
C PRO A 22 -2.59 -18.36 -8.59
N PHE A 23 -1.94 -17.92 -7.51
CA PHE A 23 -2.62 -17.27 -6.38
C PHE A 23 -3.36 -16.01 -6.82
N ARG A 24 -2.66 -15.09 -7.51
CA ARG A 24 -3.27 -13.83 -7.96
C ARG A 24 -4.43 -14.08 -8.93
N LYS A 25 -4.28 -15.06 -9.82
CA LYS A 25 -5.35 -15.46 -10.74
C LYS A 25 -6.59 -15.92 -9.97
N ARG A 26 -6.42 -16.82 -9.00
CA ARG A 26 -7.51 -17.32 -8.15
C ARG A 26 -8.22 -16.20 -7.39
N ILE A 27 -7.47 -15.29 -6.76
CA ILE A 27 -8.03 -14.17 -5.99
C ILE A 27 -8.88 -13.25 -6.88
N ILE A 28 -8.38 -12.93 -8.08
CA ILE A 28 -9.11 -12.15 -9.08
C ILE A 28 -10.37 -12.88 -9.57
N GLU A 29 -10.28 -14.18 -9.86
CA GLU A 29 -11.43 -15.02 -10.28
C GLU A 29 -12.50 -15.11 -9.20
N MET A 30 -12.12 -15.02 -7.91
CA MET A 30 -13.05 -14.95 -6.79
C MET A 30 -13.66 -13.55 -6.58
N GLY A 31 -13.35 -12.56 -7.43
CA GLY A 31 -13.95 -11.24 -7.41
C GLY A 31 -13.17 -10.17 -6.63
N PHE A 32 -12.00 -10.51 -6.06
CA PHE A 32 -11.14 -9.54 -5.38
C PHE A 32 -10.30 -8.78 -6.41
N VAL A 33 -10.92 -7.79 -7.04
CA VAL A 33 -10.30 -6.96 -8.09
C VAL A 33 -10.19 -5.51 -7.66
N GLN A 34 -9.23 -4.77 -8.23
CA GLN A 34 -9.04 -3.36 -7.92
C GLN A 34 -10.32 -2.55 -8.19
N GLY A 35 -10.70 -1.69 -7.25
CA GLY A 35 -11.90 -0.85 -7.27
C GLY A 35 -13.16 -1.55 -6.75
N GLN A 36 -13.11 -2.86 -6.47
CA GLN A 36 -14.26 -3.60 -5.97
C GLN A 36 -14.46 -3.34 -4.46
N GLU A 37 -15.71 -3.12 -4.06
CA GLU A 37 -16.11 -3.08 -2.65
C GLU A 37 -16.12 -4.50 -2.05
N VAL A 38 -15.56 -4.60 -0.85
CA VAL A 38 -15.53 -5.80 -0.02
C VAL A 38 -15.94 -5.46 1.41
N GLU A 39 -16.74 -6.34 2.02
CA GLU A 39 -17.24 -6.20 3.39
C GLU A 39 -16.74 -7.38 4.23
N ALA A 40 -16.22 -7.13 5.44
CA ALA A 40 -15.80 -8.17 6.36
C ALA A 40 -16.98 -8.65 7.20
N VAL A 41 -17.45 -9.89 7.01
CA VAL A 41 -18.67 -10.38 7.65
C VAL A 41 -18.40 -10.94 9.04
N ARG A 42 -17.42 -11.84 9.16
CA ARG A 42 -17.05 -12.50 10.42
C ARG A 42 -15.69 -13.19 10.31
N SER A 43 -14.90 -13.12 11.35
CA SER A 43 -13.74 -14.01 11.53
C SER A 43 -14.21 -15.34 12.15
N ALA A 44 -13.58 -16.46 11.80
CA ALA A 44 -13.82 -17.73 12.48
C ALA A 44 -13.62 -17.60 14.02
N PRO A 45 -14.15 -18.53 14.84
CA PRO A 45 -13.97 -18.49 16.30
C PRO A 45 -12.51 -18.42 16.76
N LEU A 46 -11.58 -18.87 15.91
CA LEU A 46 -10.13 -18.87 16.13
C LEU A 46 -9.38 -17.84 15.25
N GLY A 47 -10.10 -16.93 14.58
CA GLY A 47 -9.51 -15.85 13.77
C GLY A 47 -9.17 -16.20 12.32
N ASP A 48 -9.26 -17.48 11.91
CA ASP A 48 -8.95 -17.95 10.55
C ASP A 48 -9.83 -19.18 10.19
N PRO A 49 -10.46 -19.26 8.99
CA PRO A 49 -10.51 -18.25 7.93
C PRO A 49 -11.42 -17.06 8.25
N VAL A 50 -11.24 -15.97 7.50
CA VAL A 50 -12.09 -14.78 7.55
C VAL A 50 -13.08 -14.81 6.39
N TYR A 51 -14.33 -14.47 6.67
CA TYR A 51 -15.40 -14.42 5.67
C TYR A 51 -15.60 -13.00 5.17
N TYR A 52 -15.56 -12.84 3.87
CA TYR A 52 -15.76 -11.57 3.17
C TYR A 52 -16.95 -11.67 2.23
N LYS A 53 -17.65 -10.56 2.04
CA LYS A 53 -18.69 -10.43 1.02
C LYS A 53 -18.15 -9.56 -0.11
N VAL A 54 -18.13 -10.09 -1.32
CA VAL A 54 -17.62 -9.44 -2.53
C VAL A 54 -18.54 -9.76 -3.70
N MET A 55 -18.84 -8.78 -4.58
CA MET A 55 -19.78 -8.95 -5.70
C MET A 55 -21.14 -9.57 -5.31
N GLY A 56 -21.58 -9.39 -4.06
CA GLY A 56 -22.85 -9.90 -3.54
C GLY A 56 -22.83 -11.34 -2.99
N TYR A 57 -21.70 -12.07 -3.05
CA TYR A 57 -21.57 -13.41 -2.47
C TYR A 57 -20.49 -13.48 -1.39
N ASN A 58 -20.55 -14.53 -0.56
CA ASN A 58 -19.60 -14.75 0.52
C ASN A 58 -18.42 -15.61 0.05
N VAL A 59 -17.21 -15.21 0.39
CA VAL A 59 -15.97 -15.94 0.15
C VAL A 59 -15.19 -16.05 1.45
N SER A 60 -14.67 -17.23 1.75
CA SER A 60 -13.71 -17.43 2.83
C SER A 60 -12.29 -17.32 2.29
N LEU A 61 -11.46 -16.50 2.92
CA LEU A 61 -10.02 -16.45 2.68
C LEU A 61 -9.27 -16.83 3.96
N SER A 62 -8.12 -17.50 3.83
CA SER A 62 -7.20 -17.59 4.96
C SER A 62 -6.68 -16.19 5.30
N LYS A 63 -6.27 -16.00 6.55
CA LYS A 63 -5.67 -14.74 7.01
C LYS A 63 -4.44 -14.37 6.20
N SER A 64 -3.59 -15.36 5.87
CA SER A 64 -2.41 -15.17 5.02
C SER A 64 -2.77 -14.70 3.60
N ASP A 65 -3.88 -15.19 3.04
CA ASP A 65 -4.34 -14.78 1.72
C ASP A 65 -4.92 -13.36 1.76
N ALA A 66 -5.60 -13.00 2.85
CA ALA A 66 -6.15 -11.67 3.08
C ALA A 66 -5.06 -10.61 3.37
N GLU A 67 -3.93 -10.98 3.98
CA GLU A 67 -2.77 -10.10 4.17
C GLU A 67 -2.15 -9.64 2.83
N LEU A 68 -2.40 -10.40 1.76
CA LEU A 68 -1.95 -10.10 0.40
C LEU A 68 -2.93 -9.24 -0.40
N VAL A 69 -4.05 -8.80 0.19
CA VAL A 69 -5.00 -7.89 -0.45
C VAL A 69 -4.97 -6.55 0.28
N GLU A 70 -4.74 -5.48 -0.44
CA GLU A 70 -4.75 -4.11 0.10
C GLU A 70 -6.12 -3.49 -0.11
N VAL A 71 -6.60 -2.82 0.93
CA VAL A 71 -7.87 -2.10 0.91
C VAL A 71 -7.70 -0.73 1.54
N VAL A 72 -8.61 0.16 1.15
CA VAL A 72 -8.86 1.43 1.81
C VAL A 72 -10.24 1.35 2.46
N SER A 73 -10.32 1.63 3.76
CA SER A 73 -11.58 1.63 4.51
C SER A 73 -12.19 3.03 4.61
N MET A 74 -13.48 3.11 4.92
CA MET A 74 -14.15 4.39 5.14
C MET A 74 -13.55 5.17 6.33
N ASN A 75 -13.07 4.45 7.35
CA ASN A 75 -12.40 5.05 8.50
C ASN A 75 -11.08 5.73 8.11
N GLU A 76 -10.27 5.10 7.24
CA GLU A 76 -9.05 5.71 6.70
C GLU A 76 -9.38 6.97 5.89
N TYR A 77 -10.43 6.94 5.06
CA TYR A 77 -10.89 8.09 4.29
C TYR A 77 -11.34 9.25 5.18
N GLN A 78 -12.16 8.98 6.19
CA GLN A 78 -12.66 10.00 7.12
C GLN A 78 -11.55 10.64 7.94
N HIS A 79 -10.54 9.89 8.36
CA HIS A 79 -9.41 10.46 9.10
C HIS A 79 -8.60 11.44 8.24
N GLU A 80 -8.37 11.10 6.96
CA GLU A 80 -7.55 11.94 6.07
C GLU A 80 -8.30 13.18 5.58
N TYR A 81 -9.60 13.07 5.26
CA TYR A 81 -10.43 14.21 4.86
C TYR A 81 -10.97 15.04 6.04
N GLY A 82 -11.24 14.42 7.19
CA GLY A 82 -11.70 15.11 8.39
C GLY A 82 -10.66 16.09 8.95
N THR A 83 -9.38 15.86 8.68
CA THR A 83 -8.28 16.77 9.05
C THR A 83 -8.22 18.02 8.15
N ILE A 84 -8.85 17.99 6.98
CA ILE A 84 -8.86 19.10 5.99
C ILE A 84 -10.06 20.05 6.22
N THR A 85 -11.15 19.57 6.85
CA THR A 85 -12.45 20.28 6.93
C THR A 85 -12.66 21.18 8.16
N ASP A 86 -11.61 21.60 8.89
CA ASP A 86 -11.73 22.57 10.00
C ASP A 86 -11.93 24.04 9.54
N THR A 87 -12.47 24.28 8.35
CA THR A 87 -12.95 25.60 7.94
C THR A 87 -14.26 25.48 7.17
N GLU A 88 -15.34 25.66 7.94
CA GLU A 88 -16.72 26.02 7.61
C GLU A 88 -17.34 25.61 6.25
N SER A 89 -18.51 24.97 6.41
CA SER A 89 -19.68 24.97 5.51
C SER A 89 -19.72 23.89 4.41
N GLN A 90 -20.59 22.89 4.57
CA GLN A 90 -21.95 22.89 3.97
C GLN A 90 -22.57 21.49 4.09
N VAL A 91 -23.54 21.40 4.98
CA VAL A 91 -24.38 20.21 5.22
C VAL A 91 -25.53 20.24 4.22
N ASN A 92 -25.54 19.32 3.25
CA ASN A 92 -26.74 18.68 2.64
C ASN A 92 -26.58 18.14 1.19
N THR A 93 -25.40 18.24 0.58
CA THR A 93 -25.05 17.53 -0.69
C THR A 93 -24.07 16.37 -0.43
N LEU A 94 -23.97 15.91 0.82
CA LEU A 94 -22.78 15.26 1.38
C LEU A 94 -22.76 13.72 1.27
N THR A 95 -23.87 13.05 0.93
CA THR A 95 -23.98 11.57 1.00
C THR A 95 -23.64 10.84 -0.29
N THR A 96 -23.97 11.40 -1.46
CA THR A 96 -23.62 10.76 -2.75
C THR A 96 -22.20 11.16 -3.19
N LEU A 97 -21.83 12.43 -3.00
CA LEU A 97 -20.48 12.92 -3.23
C LEU A 97 -19.48 12.17 -2.34
N SER A 98 -19.77 11.94 -1.05
CA SER A 98 -18.84 11.20 -0.18
C SER A 98 -18.58 9.76 -0.62
N HIS A 99 -19.53 9.08 -1.29
CA HIS A 99 -19.31 7.70 -1.74
C HIS A 99 -18.51 7.65 -3.05
N GLU A 100 -18.81 8.53 -4.01
CA GLU A 100 -18.01 8.66 -5.24
C GLU A 100 -16.60 9.17 -4.95
N ASP A 101 -16.47 10.13 -4.04
CA ASP A 101 -15.19 10.67 -3.57
C ASP A 101 -14.37 9.61 -2.84
N PHE A 102 -15.02 8.75 -2.03
CA PHE A 102 -14.36 7.62 -1.39
C PHE A 102 -13.82 6.61 -2.41
N ILE A 103 -14.61 6.26 -3.43
CA ILE A 103 -14.17 5.37 -4.50
C ILE A 103 -13.00 5.99 -5.27
N ARG A 104 -13.06 7.29 -5.56
CA ARG A 104 -11.98 8.02 -6.22
C ARG A 104 -10.71 8.01 -5.37
N PHE A 105 -10.83 8.33 -4.10
CA PHE A 105 -9.73 8.28 -3.13
C PHE A 105 -9.07 6.89 -3.06
N ALA A 106 -9.87 5.83 -3.01
CA ALA A 106 -9.35 4.47 -3.02
C ALA A 106 -8.66 4.12 -4.35
N LYS A 107 -9.20 4.59 -5.49
CA LYS A 107 -8.54 4.42 -6.80
C LYS A 107 -7.20 5.13 -6.86
N ASP A 108 -7.12 6.36 -6.36
CA ASP A 108 -5.89 7.15 -6.35
C ASP A 108 -4.82 6.51 -5.45
N ARG A 109 -5.22 5.95 -4.30
CA ARG A 109 -4.36 5.10 -3.45
C ARG A 109 -3.81 3.89 -4.20
N GLY A 110 -4.60 3.30 -5.11
CA GLY A 110 -4.17 2.20 -5.98
C GLY A 110 -3.18 2.59 -7.08
N LYS A 111 -2.95 3.89 -7.31
CA LYS A 111 -1.97 4.40 -8.30
C LYS A 111 -0.62 4.75 -7.69
N THR A 112 -0.35 4.29 -6.47
CA THR A 112 0.98 4.44 -5.87
C THR A 112 1.89 3.25 -6.23
N ILE A 113 3.05 3.53 -6.82
CA ILE A 113 4.07 2.55 -7.18
C ILE A 113 5.31 2.80 -6.32
N ASN A 114 5.62 1.85 -5.44
CA ASN A 114 6.85 1.86 -4.65
C ASN A 114 7.99 1.23 -5.47
N ILE A 115 9.12 1.91 -5.56
CA ILE A 115 10.31 1.50 -6.30
C ILE A 115 11.50 1.55 -5.34
N ALA A 116 12.14 0.40 -5.11
CA ALA A 116 13.37 0.33 -4.35
C ALA A 116 14.55 0.00 -5.29
N LEU A 117 15.56 0.87 -5.34
CA LEU A 117 16.77 0.62 -6.09
C LEU A 117 17.76 -0.18 -5.22
N VAL A 118 18.04 -1.42 -5.61
CA VAL A 118 18.92 -2.35 -4.88
C VAL A 118 20.05 -2.83 -5.78
N GLY A 119 21.25 -2.95 -5.21
CA GLY A 119 22.40 -3.50 -5.91
C GLY A 119 23.73 -3.04 -5.34
N ASN A 120 24.82 -3.54 -5.92
CA ASN A 120 26.19 -3.29 -5.46
C ASN A 120 26.51 -1.77 -5.39
N PRO A 121 27.45 -1.36 -4.52
CA PRO A 121 28.05 -0.03 -4.58
C PRO A 121 28.52 0.33 -6.01
N ASN A 122 28.37 1.60 -6.39
CA ASN A 122 28.81 2.15 -7.68
C ASN A 122 28.18 1.54 -8.96
N CYS A 123 27.05 0.82 -8.88
CA CYS A 123 26.37 0.29 -10.07
C CYS A 123 25.40 1.27 -10.75
N GLY A 124 25.35 2.54 -10.32
CA GLY A 124 24.53 3.59 -10.93
C GLY A 124 23.13 3.80 -10.33
N LYS A 125 22.83 3.23 -9.15
CA LYS A 125 21.52 3.41 -8.47
C LYS A 125 21.19 4.89 -8.24
N THR A 126 22.08 5.63 -7.60
CA THR A 126 21.91 7.07 -7.34
C THR A 126 21.76 7.87 -8.63
N SER A 127 22.45 7.48 -9.71
CA SER A 127 22.28 8.12 -11.01
C SER A 127 20.88 7.87 -11.59
N MET A 128 20.36 6.64 -11.48
CA MET A 128 19.00 6.29 -11.91
C MET A 128 17.94 6.98 -11.04
N PHE A 129 18.17 7.07 -9.73
CA PHE A 129 17.34 7.83 -8.80
C PHE A 129 17.25 9.29 -9.24
N ASN A 130 18.38 9.98 -9.36
CA ASN A 130 18.43 11.40 -9.73
C ASN A 130 17.82 11.67 -11.11
N PHE A 131 18.00 10.75 -12.06
CA PHE A 131 17.36 10.85 -13.37
C PHE A 131 15.84 10.72 -13.28
N ALA A 132 15.34 9.72 -12.53
CA ALA A 132 13.91 9.49 -12.37
C ALA A 132 13.22 10.59 -11.55
N SER A 133 13.95 11.18 -10.61
CA SER A 133 13.40 12.08 -9.61
C SER A 133 13.51 13.56 -10.00
N GLY A 134 14.35 13.90 -10.99
CA GLY A 134 14.42 15.26 -11.53
C GLY A 134 15.31 16.22 -10.72
N ALA A 135 16.18 15.67 -9.86
CA ALA A 135 17.27 16.35 -9.13
C ALA A 135 16.94 17.07 -7.80
N TYR A 136 15.83 16.74 -7.11
CA TYR A 136 15.51 17.31 -5.79
C TYR A 136 15.66 16.28 -4.66
N GLU A 137 16.90 16.08 -4.20
CA GLU A 137 17.21 15.11 -3.15
C GLU A 137 16.68 15.53 -1.77
N HIS A 138 15.94 14.63 -1.09
CA HIS A 138 15.80 14.64 0.36
C HIS A 138 16.61 13.48 0.96
N VAL A 139 17.53 13.79 1.87
CA VAL A 139 18.33 12.80 2.61
C VAL A 139 17.72 12.62 4.00
N GLY A 140 17.29 11.39 4.32
CA GLY A 140 16.75 11.04 5.63
C GLY A 140 17.70 10.12 6.40
N ASN A 141 17.83 10.36 7.71
CA ASN A 141 18.51 9.44 8.62
C ASN A 141 17.49 8.48 9.25
N TYR A 142 17.67 7.18 9.06
CA TYR A 142 16.86 6.18 9.78
C TYR A 142 17.33 6.06 11.24
N SER A 143 16.39 6.11 12.19
CA SER A 143 16.70 6.10 13.63
C SER A 143 17.48 4.84 14.02
N GLY A 144 18.76 5.02 14.38
CA GLY A 144 19.62 3.97 14.94
C GLY A 144 20.73 3.44 14.03
N VAL A 145 20.88 3.93 12.79
CA VAL A 145 21.99 3.56 11.89
C VAL A 145 22.46 4.74 11.04
N THR A 146 23.78 4.81 10.76
CA THR A 146 24.39 5.80 9.83
C THR A 146 24.28 5.31 8.40
N VAL A 147 23.06 5.11 7.93
CA VAL A 147 22.79 4.56 6.60
C VAL A 147 21.88 5.54 5.87
N ASP A 148 22.48 6.31 4.95
CA ASP A 148 21.78 7.28 4.14
C ASP A 148 20.91 6.56 3.10
N ALA A 149 19.59 6.68 3.22
CA ALA A 149 18.66 6.31 2.16
C ALA A 149 18.04 7.59 1.60
N LYS A 150 18.04 7.72 0.28
CA LYS A 150 17.43 8.86 -0.41
C LYS A 150 16.04 8.47 -0.85
N GLU A 151 15.03 9.23 -0.46
CA GLU A 151 13.63 8.98 -0.82
C GLU A 151 13.08 10.17 -1.59
N GLU A 152 12.29 9.89 -2.61
CA GLU A 152 11.60 10.92 -3.36
C GLU A 152 10.21 10.43 -3.82
N VAL A 153 9.28 11.37 -3.90
CA VAL A 153 7.92 11.12 -4.37
C VAL A 153 7.63 12.04 -5.53
N PHE A 154 7.25 11.48 -6.68
CA PHE A 154 6.89 12.25 -7.86
C PHE A 154 5.65 11.66 -8.52
N THR A 155 4.95 12.47 -9.32
CA THR A 155 3.72 12.06 -10.01
C THR A 155 3.93 12.10 -11.51
N GLN A 156 3.57 11.02 -12.21
CA GLN A 156 3.59 10.95 -13.67
C GLN A 156 2.41 10.11 -14.16
N ASP A 157 1.70 10.58 -15.20
CA ASP A 157 0.59 9.85 -15.85
C ASP A 157 -0.45 9.30 -14.85
N GLU A 158 -0.83 10.12 -13.86
CA GLU A 158 -1.74 9.80 -12.74
C GLU A 158 -1.20 8.81 -11.69
N TYR A 159 0.03 8.31 -11.84
CA TYR A 159 0.69 7.47 -10.86
C TYR A 159 1.59 8.29 -9.93
N THR A 160 1.52 7.97 -8.64
CA THR A 160 2.45 8.47 -7.64
C THR A 160 3.57 7.45 -7.48
N PHE A 161 4.78 7.81 -7.86
CA PHE A 161 5.96 6.99 -7.67
C PHE A 161 6.64 7.36 -6.36
N LYS A 162 6.87 6.38 -5.50
CA LYS A 162 7.72 6.52 -4.31
C LYS A 162 9.01 5.76 -4.59
N ILE A 163 10.08 6.48 -4.88
CA ILE A 163 11.38 5.89 -5.20
C ILE A 163 12.32 6.04 -4.01
N ILE A 164 13.07 4.98 -3.72
CA ILE A 164 14.13 4.99 -2.72
C ILE A 164 15.44 4.45 -3.32
N ASP A 165 16.53 5.17 -3.09
CA ASP A 165 17.89 4.68 -3.31
C ASP A 165 18.38 4.01 -2.03
N LEU A 166 18.43 2.67 -2.07
CA LEU A 166 18.93 1.91 -0.93
C LEU A 166 20.45 1.81 -0.97
N PRO A 167 21.09 1.67 0.20
CA PRO A 167 22.54 1.50 0.31
C PRO A 167 23.08 0.41 -0.62
N GLY A 168 24.27 0.68 -1.16
CA GLY A 168 24.97 -0.31 -1.95
C GLY A 168 25.28 -1.55 -1.13
N THR A 169 24.76 -2.70 -1.56
CA THR A 169 25.02 -3.98 -0.90
C THR A 169 25.41 -5.07 -1.88
N TYR A 170 26.37 -5.91 -1.48
CA TYR A 170 26.79 -7.11 -2.21
C TYR A 170 26.00 -8.37 -1.79
N SER A 171 25.27 -8.32 -0.66
CA SER A 171 24.53 -9.46 -0.14
C SER A 171 23.31 -9.04 0.69
N LEU A 172 22.38 -9.97 0.93
CA LEU A 172 21.29 -9.82 1.90
C LEU A 172 21.54 -10.66 3.16
N SER A 173 22.77 -11.16 3.33
CA SER A 173 23.18 -12.03 4.42
C SER A 173 23.29 -11.36 5.79
N THR A 174 23.15 -10.03 5.86
CA THR A 174 22.98 -9.29 7.12
C THR A 174 24.27 -9.23 7.96
N TYR A 175 25.44 -9.23 7.32
CA TYR A 175 26.71 -9.17 8.04
C TYR A 175 27.09 -7.74 8.47
N ILE A 176 26.57 -6.74 7.77
CA ILE A 176 26.80 -5.31 8.02
C ILE A 176 25.46 -4.56 8.13
N LEU A 177 25.50 -3.35 8.70
CA LEU A 177 24.29 -2.57 9.00
C LEU A 177 23.50 -2.20 7.73
N GLU A 178 24.20 -1.90 6.64
CA GLU A 178 23.63 -1.60 5.34
C GLU A 178 22.86 -2.82 4.79
N GLU A 179 23.44 -4.01 4.87
CA GLU A 179 22.78 -5.26 4.47
C GLU A 179 21.52 -5.54 5.29
N LEU A 180 21.60 -5.29 6.60
CA LEU A 180 20.47 -5.44 7.50
C LEU A 180 19.35 -4.45 7.14
N TYR A 181 19.70 -3.21 6.84
CA TYR A 181 18.76 -2.16 6.45
C TYR A 181 18.03 -2.53 5.15
N VAL A 182 18.78 -2.86 4.08
CA VAL A 182 18.20 -3.28 2.79
C VAL A 182 17.27 -4.48 2.97
N ARG A 183 17.70 -5.49 3.75
CA ARG A 183 16.89 -6.68 3.99
C ARG A 183 15.60 -6.38 4.75
N LYS A 184 15.65 -5.51 5.77
CA LYS A 184 14.47 -5.11 6.54
C LYS A 184 13.49 -4.35 5.66
N TYR A 185 13.96 -3.35 4.92
CA TYR A 185 13.14 -2.58 3.99
C TYR A 185 12.40 -3.48 3.00
N LEU A 186 13.10 -4.43 2.36
CA LEU A 186 12.51 -5.35 1.40
C LEU A 186 11.53 -6.39 2.00
N LYS A 187 11.46 -6.51 3.32
CA LYS A 187 10.58 -7.46 4.02
C LYS A 187 9.42 -6.79 4.74
N GLU A 188 9.58 -5.55 5.17
CA GLU A 188 8.64 -4.82 6.01
C GLU A 188 7.74 -3.84 5.20
N ASP A 189 8.14 -3.45 3.98
CA ASP A 189 7.39 -2.61 3.03
C ASP A 189 7.05 -3.30 1.68
#